data_AF-A0A371CIA7-F1
#
_entry.id   AF-A0A371CIA7-F1
#
_cell.length_a   1.000
_cell.length_b   1.000
_cell.length_c   1.000
_cell.angle_alpha   90.00
_cell.angle_beta   90.00
_cell.angle_gamma   90.00
#
_symmetry.space_group_name_H-M   'P 1'
#
loop_
_entity.id
_entity.type
_entity.pdbx_description
1 polymer ?
#
loop_
_entity_poly.entity_id
_entity_poly.type
_entity_poly.pdbx_seq_one_letter_code
_entity_poly.pdbx_strand_id
1 'polypeptide(L)'
;MAPTATPPGLTEATRNSTTHWQHDLQALFDHAKDRFADVVWELNADSGSGVEEVWGHKAVVYARAPPSFQARYFSFKPPPIASPTPYSS
;
A
#
# COMPACT_ATOMS: atom_id res chain seq x y z
N MET A 1 -33.28 27.82 12.88
CA MET A 1 -33.01 26.62 12.08
C MET A 1 -32.70 25.50 13.07
N ALA A 2 -33.57 24.50 13.22
CA ALA A 2 -33.35 23.41 14.17
C ALA A 2 -32.29 22.43 13.63
N PRO A 3 -31.37 21.91 14.45
CA PRO A 3 -30.41 20.92 14.01
C PRO A 3 -31.15 19.63 13.66
N THR A 4 -31.00 19.16 12.42
CA THR A 4 -31.51 17.86 11.99
C THR A 4 -30.76 16.78 12.74
N ALA A 5 -31.44 16.11 13.69
CA ALA A 5 -30.88 15.00 14.43
C ALA A 5 -30.46 13.89 13.46
N THR A 6 -29.21 13.45 13.56
CA THR A 6 -28.66 12.36 12.74
C THR A 6 -29.51 11.11 12.94
N PRO A 7 -29.97 10.43 11.86
CA PRO A 7 -30.80 9.25 11.99
C PRO A 7 -30.08 8.18 12.85
N PRO A 8 -30.75 7.56 13.83
CA PRO A 8 -30.09 6.63 14.75
C PRO A 8 -29.40 5.46 14.04
N GLY A 9 -29.96 4.99 12.91
CA GLY A 9 -29.35 3.95 12.09
C GLY A 9 -28.06 4.37 11.37
N LEU A 10 -27.83 5.67 11.14
CA LEU A 10 -26.62 6.16 10.47
C LEU A 10 -25.39 6.00 11.37
N THR A 11 -25.53 6.24 12.67
CA THR A 11 -24.44 6.07 13.64
C THR A 11 -24.01 4.61 13.73
N GLU A 12 -24.98 3.70 13.78
CA GLU A 12 -24.73 2.26 13.81
C GLU A 12 -24.11 1.76 12.50
N ALA A 13 -24.66 2.17 11.35
CA ALA A 13 -24.10 1.84 10.04
C ALA A 13 -22.66 2.34 9.89
N THR A 14 -22.35 3.56 10.37
CA THR A 14 -21.00 4.13 10.34
C THR A 14 -20.04 3.31 11.19
N ARG A 15 -20.46 2.91 12.41
CA ARG A 15 -19.66 2.05 13.28
C ARG A 15 -19.37 0.72 12.59
N ASN A 16 -20.41 0.04 12.08
CA ASN A 16 -20.25 -1.27 11.44
C ASN A 16 -19.36 -1.18 10.20
N SER A 17 -19.58 -0.19 9.34
CA SER A 17 -18.73 0.03 8.16
C SER A 17 -17.27 0.30 8.55
N THR A 18 -17.03 1.03 9.63
CA THR A 18 -15.67 1.32 10.10
C THR A 18 -14.98 0.05 10.60
N THR A 19 -15.70 -0.78 11.37
CA THR A 19 -15.18 -2.06 11.85
C THR A 19 -14.86 -3.01 10.70
N HIS A 20 -15.77 -3.15 9.74
CA HIS A 20 -15.53 -3.96 8.54
C HIS A 20 -14.31 -3.46 7.75
N TRP A 21 -14.22 -2.15 7.50
CA TRP A 21 -13.08 -1.56 6.80
C TRP A 21 -11.75 -1.83 7.51
N GLN A 22 -11.70 -1.77 8.84
CA GLN A 22 -10.51 -2.11 9.62
C GLN A 22 -10.12 -3.59 9.47
N HIS A 23 -11.09 -4.50 9.50
CA HIS A 23 -10.84 -5.93 9.26
C HIS A 23 -10.33 -6.19 7.84
N ASP A 24 -10.90 -5.51 6.84
CA ASP A 24 -10.46 -5.64 5.45
C ASP A 24 -9.01 -5.13 5.26
N LEU A 25 -8.65 -4.01 5.88
CA LEU A 25 -7.27 -3.51 5.87
C LEU A 25 -6.29 -4.45 6.55
N GLN A 26 -6.69 -5.08 7.67
CA GLN A 26 -5.89 -6.08 8.35
C GLN A 26 -5.70 -7.32 7.46
N ALA A 27 -6.76 -7.80 6.80
CA ALA A 27 -6.69 -8.92 5.88
C ALA A 27 -5.77 -8.64 4.67
N LEU A 28 -5.78 -7.42 4.13
CA LEU A 28 -4.82 -7.01 3.09
C LEU A 28 -3.37 -7.04 3.60
N PHE A 29 -3.14 -6.61 4.84
CA PHE A 29 -1.81 -6.67 5.44
C PHE A 29 -1.34 -8.12 5.65
N ASP A 30 -2.18 -8.97 6.22
CA ASP A 30 -1.82 -10.37 6.54
C ASP A 30 -1.66 -11.25 5.29
N HIS A 31 -2.40 -10.94 4.22
CA HIS A 31 -2.43 -11.72 2.98
C HIS A 31 -1.90 -10.95 1.76
N ALA A 32 -0.96 -10.03 1.98
CA ALA A 32 -0.48 -9.11 0.94
C ALA A 32 -0.05 -9.81 -0.36
N LYS A 33 0.67 -10.94 -0.24
CA LYS A 33 1.15 -11.74 -1.40
C LYS A 33 0.00 -12.22 -2.29
N ASP A 34 -1.12 -12.61 -1.68
CA ASP A 34 -2.25 -13.23 -2.39
C ASP A 34 -3.33 -12.19 -2.77
N ARG A 35 -3.20 -10.94 -2.31
CA ARG A 35 -4.27 -9.93 -2.37
C ARG A 35 -3.81 -8.59 -2.92
N PHE A 36 -3.35 -8.57 -4.17
CA PHE A 36 -3.08 -7.33 -4.92
C PHE A 36 -1.95 -6.46 -4.32
N ALA A 37 -0.87 -7.08 -3.83
CA ALA A 37 0.32 -6.33 -3.45
C ALA A 37 0.84 -5.46 -4.61
N ASP A 38 1.26 -4.24 -4.28
CA ASP A 38 1.81 -3.26 -5.23
C ASP A 38 3.30 -3.00 -5.01
N VAL A 39 3.90 -3.66 -4.01
CA VAL A 39 5.34 -3.68 -3.72
C VAL A 39 5.78 -5.06 -3.27
N VAL A 40 6.98 -5.43 -3.69
CA VAL A 40 7.73 -6.59 -3.22
C VAL A 40 9.18 -6.19 -2.99
N TRP A 41 9.76 -6.66 -1.90
CA TRP A 41 11.18 -6.52 -1.61
C TRP A 41 11.82 -7.90 -1.55
N GLU A 42 12.92 -8.06 -2.27
CA GLU A 42 13.75 -9.26 -2.24
C GLU A 42 14.85 -9.08 -1.19
N LEU A 43 14.93 -10.01 -0.24
CA LEU A 43 16.00 -10.08 0.73
C LEU A 43 17.09 -10.99 0.17
N ASN A 44 18.30 -10.42 0.05
CA ASN A 44 19.48 -11.20 -0.29
C ASN A 44 19.88 -12.01 0.93
N ALA A 45 19.63 -13.32 0.91
CA ALA A 45 20.15 -14.22 1.92
C ALA A 45 21.62 -14.56 1.59
N ASP A 46 22.54 -14.22 2.49
CA ASP A 46 23.99 -14.45 2.32
C ASP A 46 24.39 -15.95 2.27
N SER A 47 23.44 -16.88 2.48
CA SER A 47 23.71 -18.30 2.76
C SER A 47 23.12 -19.29 1.74
N GLY A 48 22.93 -18.89 0.47
CA GLY A 48 22.51 -19.79 -0.61
C GLY A 48 21.09 -20.36 -0.49
N SER A 49 20.33 -19.92 0.53
CA SER A 49 18.96 -20.34 0.83
C SER A 49 17.93 -19.49 0.09
N GLY A 50 18.00 -19.44 -1.24
CA GLY A 50 17.01 -18.75 -2.08
C GLY A 50 16.86 -17.23 -1.83
N VAL A 51 15.98 -16.60 -2.60
CA VAL A 51 15.57 -15.20 -2.40
C VAL A 51 14.32 -15.21 -1.54
N GLU A 52 14.36 -14.55 -0.39
CA GLU A 52 13.17 -14.34 0.45
C GLU A 52 12.45 -13.07 -0.02
N GLU A 53 11.12 -13.12 -0.09
CA GLU A 53 10.30 -12.00 -0.58
C GLU A 53 9.39 -11.46 0.51
N VAL A 54 9.36 -10.15 0.68
CA VAL A 54 8.38 -9.44 1.51
C VAL A 54 7.42 -8.67 0.60
N TRP A 55 6.14 -9.01 0.69
CA TRP A 55 5.06 -8.42 -0.10
C TRP A 55 4.31 -7.38 0.73
N GLY A 56 3.82 -6.31 0.10
CA GLY A 56 3.08 -5.28 0.83
C GLY A 56 2.23 -4.36 -0.05
N HIS A 57 1.61 -3.39 0.63
CA HIS A 57 0.79 -2.35 0.02
C HIS A 57 1.34 -0.96 0.34
N LYS A 58 1.61 -0.13 -0.68
CA LYS A 58 2.14 1.24 -0.51
C LYS A 58 1.27 2.07 0.43
N ALA A 59 -0.05 1.96 0.33
CA ALA A 59 -0.97 2.69 1.18
C ALA A 59 -0.77 2.39 2.68
N VAL A 60 -0.56 1.11 3.03
CA VAL A 60 -0.30 0.68 4.41
C VAL A 60 1.07 1.18 4.88
N VAL A 61 2.08 1.10 4.01
CA VAL A 61 3.43 1.60 4.31
C VAL A 61 3.42 3.11 4.52
N TYR A 62 2.73 3.87 3.67
CA TYR A 62 2.60 5.33 3.78
C TYR A 62 1.92 5.77 5.08
N ALA A 63 0.94 5.00 5.56
CA ALA A 63 0.23 5.33 6.79
C ALA A 63 1.03 5.03 8.07
N ARG A 64 2.01 4.12 8.03
CA ARG A 64 2.64 3.54 9.23
C ARG A 64 4.15 3.73 9.32
N ALA A 65 4.85 3.80 8.21
CA ALA A 65 6.30 3.89 8.20
C ALA A 65 6.77 5.36 8.32
N PRO A 66 7.94 5.61 8.93
CA PRO A 66 8.55 6.93 8.92
C PRO A 66 8.73 7.45 7.49
N PRO A 67 8.68 8.78 7.25
CA PRO A 67 8.91 9.33 5.90
C PRO A 67 10.22 8.87 5.25
N SER A 68 11.25 8.63 6.05
CA SER A 68 12.55 8.13 5.58
C SER A 68 12.51 6.71 5.01
N PHE A 69 11.53 5.89 5.39
CA PHE A 69 11.36 4.54 4.88
C PHE A 69 11.09 4.56 3.37
N GLN A 70 10.19 5.44 2.92
CA GLN A 70 9.84 5.55 1.51
C GLN A 70 11.05 5.93 0.67
N ALA A 71 11.79 6.97 1.09
CA ALA A 71 12.97 7.44 0.36
C ALA A 71 14.05 6.36 0.21
N ARG A 72 14.13 5.42 1.16
CA ARG A 72 15.12 4.34 1.15
C ARG A 72 14.65 3.10 0.40
N TYR A 73 13.40 2.69 0.59
CA TYR A 73 12.90 1.38 0.17
C TYR A 73 11.93 1.43 -1.00
N PHE A 74 11.39 2.60 -1.34
CA PHE A 74 10.69 2.85 -2.60
C PHE A 74 11.64 3.57 -3.55
N SER A 75 12.54 2.80 -4.16
CA SER A 75 13.32 3.27 -5.29
C SER A 75 12.38 3.40 -6.49
N PHE A 76 12.06 4.62 -6.89
CA PHE A 76 11.51 4.83 -8.23
C PHE A 76 12.60 4.42 -9.21
N LYS A 77 12.36 3.37 -10.00
CA LYS A 77 13.20 3.12 -11.18
C LYS A 77 13.30 4.46 -11.94
N PRO A 78 14.50 4.90 -12.35
CA PRO A 78 14.61 6.03 -13.26
C PRO A 78 13.62 5.82 -14.40
N PRO A 79 12.91 6.86 -14.86
CA PRO A 79 12.01 6.72 -15.99
C PRO A 79 12.76 6.02 -17.11
N PRO A 80 12.14 5.04 -17.81
CA PRO A 80 12.80 4.33 -18.89
C PRO A 80 13.42 5.36 -19.84
N ILE A 81 14.66 5.11 -20.27
CA ILE A 81 15.39 5.99 -21.19
C ILE A 81 14.42 6.35 -22.31
N ALA A 82 14.12 7.64 -22.46
CA ALA A 82 13.22 8.11 -23.49
C ALA A 82 13.65 7.50 -24.82
N SER A 83 12.69 6.91 -25.54
CA SER A 83 12.92 6.32 -26.86
C SER A 83 13.71 7.33 -27.71
N PRO A 84 14.73 6.90 -28.47
CA PRO A 84 15.47 7.81 -29.33
C PRO A 84 14.47 8.57 -30.20
N THR A 85 14.42 9.90 -30.03
CA THR A 85 13.50 10.75 -30.78
C THR A 85 13.80 10.60 -32.27
N PRO A 86 12.81 10.38 -33.14
CA PRO A 86 13.05 9.96 -34.52
C PRO A 86 13.65 11.02 -35.44
N TYR A 87 13.98 12.22 -34.97
CA TYR A 87 14.50 13.27 -35.83
C TYR A 87 15.59 14.09 -35.12
N SER A 88 16.85 13.83 -35.50
CA SER A 88 17.87 14.87 -35.52
C SER A 88 17.69 15.67 -36.81
N SER A 89 17.62 17.00 -36.69
CA SER A 89 17.86 17.93 -37.80
C SER A 89 19.30 18.44 -37.75
#